data_AF-A0ABD0VEB7-F1
#
_entry.id   AF-A0ABD0VEB7-F1
#
_cell.length_a   1.000
_cell.length_b   1.000
_cell.length_c   1.000
_cell.angle_alpha   90.00
_cell.angle_beta   90.00
_cell.angle_gamma   90.00
#
_symmetry.space_group_name_H-M   'P 1'
#
loop_
_entity.id
_entity.type
_entity.pdbx_description
1 polymer ?
#
loop_
_entity_poly.entity_id
_entity_poly.type
_entity_poly.pdbx_seq_one_letter_code
_entity_poly.pdbx_strand_id
1 'polypeptide(L)'
;MKLMGRMGLLAVAGRALNAVVSVIVFSFLDLLDAVLCFVYKLADFAVDREWKPCYCSISSSGDIFARGGRGRGRGRGSGGRSNVLRLCPSTNCLHLDSISDTLHFRPYLVSDLASIIFKKYAVHNVPTPAILEIPNRKRKHRAAPRWSDCDCHTCNSWSTCGESQSRNLYVRAEGNLLKAEEDVVFIHGFISSSGFWTETVFEEFSEAARSRYRLLAVDLLGFGRSPKPDESLYTMTEHVEMIERSVLRQHGVRRFHIVAHSLGSVLALALAARHPDSVISLTLLAPPYFPGGEGDGGQAVMRRVAPRRVWPPMAFAASMACWYEHVSRTICLVICRQHRLWNYIFRLLTLNRIRTFLIEGFMCHTHNAAWHTLHNVICGNTEKMDRDLDALRDQLKCHVTIFHGENDELVPVECSYAFKSKVPRAHLKVIRGKDHITMVVGRQNTFAAELEQIWKNAKGN
;
A
#
# COMPACT_ATOMS: atom_id res chain seq x y z
N MET A 1 -27.57 24.02 28.99
CA MET A 1 -27.74 24.60 27.63
C MET A 1 -26.65 25.58 27.19
N LYS A 2 -26.27 26.62 27.98
CA LYS A 2 -25.24 27.61 27.56
C LYS A 2 -23.81 27.04 27.36
N LEU A 3 -23.43 25.98 28.08
CA LEU A 3 -22.10 25.35 27.95
C LEU A 3 -21.96 24.51 26.67
N MET A 4 -23.00 23.76 26.30
CA MET A 4 -23.04 22.97 25.05
C MET A 4 -23.01 23.86 23.80
N GLY A 5 -23.67 25.03 23.84
CA GLY A 5 -23.61 26.01 22.74
C GLY A 5 -22.22 26.64 22.56
N ARG A 6 -21.50 26.92 23.66
CA ARG A 6 -20.12 27.44 23.62
C ARG A 6 -19.11 26.40 23.12
N MET A 7 -19.24 25.14 23.52
CA MET A 7 -18.43 24.04 22.98
C MET A 7 -18.66 23.82 21.48
N GLY A 8 -19.91 23.94 21.03
CA GLY A 8 -20.26 23.90 19.61
C GLY A 8 -19.60 25.02 18.81
N LEU A 9 -19.63 26.26 19.30
CA LEU A 9 -19.03 27.42 18.63
C LEU A 9 -17.50 27.33 18.56
N LEU A 10 -16.84 26.90 19.65
CA LEU A 10 -15.39 26.67 19.67
C LEU A 10 -14.96 25.55 18.72
N ALA A 11 -15.73 24.47 18.65
CA ALA A 11 -15.48 23.38 17.71
C ALA A 11 -15.67 23.82 16.24
N VAL A 12 -16.67 24.67 15.97
CA VAL A 12 -16.88 25.26 14.63
C VAL A 12 -15.72 26.19 14.26
N ALA A 13 -15.32 27.08 15.17
CA ALA A 13 -14.19 27.99 14.96
C ALA A 13 -12.88 27.22 14.74
N GLY A 14 -12.63 26.17 15.53
CA GLY A 14 -11.47 25.28 15.37
C GLY A 14 -11.45 24.55 14.03
N ARG A 15 -12.60 24.06 13.56
CA ARG A 15 -12.71 23.44 12.22
C ARG A 15 -12.47 24.45 11.10
N ALA A 16 -13.01 25.66 11.21
CA ALA A 16 -12.81 26.72 10.23
C ALA A 16 -11.33 27.15 10.18
N LEU A 17 -10.69 27.33 11.34
CA LEU A 17 -9.26 27.63 11.42
C LEU A 17 -8.41 26.52 10.80
N ASN A 18 -8.69 25.25 11.15
CA ASN A 18 -7.99 24.10 10.57
C ASN A 18 -8.15 24.09 9.03
N ALA A 19 -9.33 24.40 8.50
CA ALA A 19 -9.55 24.49 7.06
C ALA A 19 -8.72 25.60 6.41
N VAL A 20 -8.69 26.81 6.99
CA VAL A 20 -7.91 27.94 6.46
C VAL A 20 -6.41 27.65 6.50
N VAL A 21 -5.89 27.17 7.63
CA VAL A 21 -4.49 26.79 7.78
C VAL A 21 -4.14 25.66 6.81
N SER A 22 -5.05 24.69 6.62
CA SER A 22 -4.84 23.63 5.63
C SER A 22 -4.72 24.20 4.23
N VAL A 23 -5.56 25.13 3.80
CA VAL A 23 -5.41 25.75 2.46
C VAL A 23 -4.03 26.37 2.29
N ILE A 24 -3.53 27.11 3.29
CA ILE A 24 -2.22 27.76 3.24
C ILE A 24 -1.09 26.73 3.16
N VAL A 25 -1.07 25.78 4.10
CA VAL A 25 -0.01 24.76 4.20
C VAL A 25 0.02 23.89 2.95
N PHE A 26 -1.14 23.43 2.49
CA PHE A 26 -1.22 22.58 1.32
C PHE A 26 -0.90 23.34 0.01
N SER A 27 -1.16 24.65 -0.08
CA SER A 27 -0.70 25.48 -1.21
C SER A 27 0.83 25.62 -1.23
N PHE A 28 1.45 25.78 -0.06
CA PHE A 28 2.92 25.78 0.04
C PHE A 28 3.52 24.42 -0.34
N LEU A 29 2.92 23.32 0.12
CA LEU A 29 3.36 21.97 -0.21
C LEU A 29 3.20 21.66 -1.71
N ASP A 30 2.15 22.16 -2.38
CA ASP A 30 2.01 22.06 -3.84
C ASP A 30 3.20 22.72 -4.56
N LEU A 31 3.58 23.93 -4.13
CA LEU A 31 4.74 24.64 -4.69
C LEU A 31 6.04 23.89 -4.39
N LEU A 32 6.23 23.42 -3.16
CA LEU A 32 7.41 22.68 -2.75
C LEU A 32 7.57 21.39 -3.57
N ASP A 33 6.50 20.62 -3.74
CA ASP A 33 6.54 19.37 -4.50
C ASP A 33 6.84 19.61 -5.98
N ALA A 34 6.33 20.71 -6.56
CA ALA A 34 6.67 21.12 -7.92
C ALA A 34 8.16 21.52 -8.07
N VAL A 35 8.73 22.23 -7.09
CA VAL A 35 10.16 22.54 -7.08
C VAL A 35 10.99 21.26 -6.93
N LEU A 36 10.61 20.39 -6.00
CA LEU A 36 11.28 19.10 -5.79
C LEU A 36 11.18 18.20 -7.03
N CYS A 37 10.07 18.23 -7.78
CA CYS A 37 9.95 17.55 -9.06
C CYS A 37 11.07 17.93 -10.02
N PHE A 38 11.32 19.22 -10.18
CA PHE A 38 12.38 19.72 -11.04
C PHE A 38 13.77 19.29 -10.54
N VAL A 39 14.01 19.43 -9.23
CA VAL A 39 15.27 19.05 -8.61
C VAL A 39 15.56 17.56 -8.79
N TYR A 40 14.57 16.69 -8.51
CA TYR A 40 14.73 15.25 -8.65
C TYR A 40 14.89 14.82 -10.10
N LYS A 41 14.21 15.47 -11.06
CA LYS A 41 14.43 15.20 -12.49
C LYS A 41 15.87 15.48 -12.90
N LEU A 42 16.43 16.62 -12.47
CA LEU A 42 17.83 16.95 -12.74
C LEU A 42 18.79 15.98 -12.05
N ALA A 43 18.53 15.65 -10.78
CA ALA A 43 19.36 14.71 -10.02
C ALA A 43 19.33 13.29 -10.61
N ASP A 44 18.16 12.78 -10.98
CA ASP A 44 18.00 11.47 -11.63
C ASP A 44 18.74 11.44 -12.97
N PHE A 45 18.65 12.50 -13.78
CA PHE A 45 19.43 12.58 -15.02
C PHE A 45 20.94 12.67 -14.77
N ALA A 46 21.37 13.42 -13.76
CA ALA A 46 22.78 13.58 -13.44
C ALA A 46 23.43 12.27 -12.92
N VAL A 47 22.71 11.54 -12.06
CA VAL A 47 23.22 10.36 -11.37
C VAL A 47 22.94 9.08 -12.16
N ASP A 48 21.69 8.87 -12.57
CA ASP A 48 21.25 7.62 -13.21
C ASP A 48 21.37 7.67 -14.75
N ARG A 49 21.62 8.86 -15.33
CA ARG A 49 21.69 9.10 -16.80
C ARG A 49 20.39 8.75 -17.54
N GLU A 50 19.28 8.70 -16.82
CA GLU A 50 17.96 8.40 -17.37
C GLU A 50 16.94 9.45 -16.97
N TRP A 51 16.08 9.85 -17.92
CA TRP A 51 14.91 10.66 -17.64
C TRP A 51 13.79 9.76 -17.11
N LYS A 52 13.40 9.96 -15.85
CA LYS A 52 12.30 9.21 -15.25
C LYS A 52 10.99 10.00 -15.37
N PRO A 53 9.88 9.36 -15.79
CA PRO A 53 8.58 10.01 -15.82
C PRO A 53 8.16 10.35 -14.40
N CYS A 54 7.55 11.52 -14.24
CA CYS A 54 6.97 11.99 -12.98
C CYS A 54 5.48 12.27 -13.21
N TYR A 55 4.66 12.19 -12.16
CA TYR A 55 3.24 12.51 -12.25
C TYR A 55 2.97 13.92 -12.84
N CYS A 56 3.84 14.92 -12.60
CA CYS A 56 3.71 16.27 -13.17
C CYS A 56 3.91 16.35 -14.70
N SER A 57 4.47 15.32 -15.34
CA SER A 57 4.74 15.31 -16.79
C SER A 57 3.57 14.80 -17.64
N ILE A 58 2.49 14.29 -17.03
CA ILE A 58 1.33 13.75 -17.77
C ILE A 58 0.19 14.76 -17.67
N SER A 59 0.12 15.69 -18.63
CA SER A 59 -0.97 16.67 -18.73
C SER A 59 -2.14 16.06 -19.48
N SER A 60 -3.24 15.78 -18.76
CA SER A 60 -4.59 15.55 -19.29
C SER A 60 -4.76 14.40 -20.29
N SER A 61 -5.94 13.81 -20.33
CA SER A 61 -6.32 12.67 -21.18
C SER A 61 -6.19 12.91 -22.70
N GLY A 62 -5.63 14.03 -23.17
CA GLY A 62 -5.50 14.40 -24.58
C GLY A 62 -4.27 13.83 -25.30
N ASP A 63 -3.14 13.66 -24.63
CA ASP A 63 -1.90 13.23 -25.31
C ASP A 63 -1.83 11.71 -25.56
N ILE A 64 -2.69 10.92 -24.92
CA ILE A 64 -2.81 9.47 -25.17
C ILE A 64 -3.56 9.18 -26.48
N PHE A 65 -4.46 10.08 -26.93
CA PHE A 65 -5.24 9.89 -28.17
C PHE A 65 -4.50 10.27 -29.47
N ALA A 66 -3.40 11.02 -29.39
CA ALA A 66 -2.77 11.59 -30.59
C ALA A 66 -1.63 10.76 -31.20
N ARG A 67 -1.17 9.68 -30.55
CA ARG A 67 0.04 8.95 -30.99
C ARG A 67 -0.09 7.42 -31.03
N GLY A 68 -1.30 6.90 -31.19
CA GLY A 68 -1.57 5.56 -31.73
C GLY A 68 -1.90 5.66 -33.21
N GLY A 69 -1.22 4.88 -34.05
CA GLY A 69 -1.24 4.99 -35.52
C GLY A 69 -2.61 5.09 -36.17
N ARG A 70 -2.63 5.72 -37.36
CA ARG A 70 -3.77 5.73 -38.29
C ARG A 70 -4.16 4.29 -38.68
N GLY A 71 -5.06 3.70 -37.90
CA GLY A 71 -5.88 2.55 -38.31
C GLY A 71 -7.33 3.00 -38.30
N ARG A 72 -7.94 3.11 -39.49
CA ARG A 72 -9.37 3.40 -39.63
C ARG A 72 -10.18 2.27 -38.96
N GLY A 73 -10.90 2.60 -37.89
CA GLY A 73 -11.94 1.77 -37.30
C GLY A 73 -12.88 2.64 -36.46
N ARG A 74 -14.06 2.95 -36.99
CA ARG A 74 -15.13 3.65 -36.27
C ARG A 74 -15.69 2.73 -35.19
N GLY A 75 -15.55 3.12 -33.92
CA GLY A 75 -16.29 2.56 -32.79
C GLY A 75 -16.44 3.62 -31.70
N ARG A 76 -17.66 4.14 -31.53
CA ARG A 76 -18.02 5.04 -30.41
C ARG A 76 -18.15 4.19 -29.15
N GLY A 77 -17.30 4.44 -28.15
CA GLY A 77 -17.42 3.89 -26.80
C GLY A 77 -16.80 4.86 -25.80
N SER A 78 -17.61 5.37 -24.88
CA SER A 78 -17.27 6.37 -23.85
C SER A 78 -16.51 5.75 -22.67
N GLY A 79 -15.43 6.40 -22.22
CA GLY A 79 -14.76 6.14 -20.93
C GLY A 79 -13.40 5.43 -21.04
N GLY A 80 -12.35 6.14 -21.46
CA GLY A 80 -11.00 5.58 -21.62
C GLY A 80 -10.19 5.56 -20.33
N ARG A 81 -9.94 4.36 -19.77
CA ARG A 81 -8.92 4.10 -18.74
C ARG A 81 -7.65 3.54 -19.39
N SER A 82 -6.49 3.92 -18.84
CA SER A 82 -5.18 3.52 -19.39
C SER A 82 -4.78 2.14 -18.86
N ASN A 83 -4.86 1.11 -19.70
CA ASN A 83 -4.34 -0.22 -19.38
C ASN A 83 -2.88 -0.31 -19.85
N VAL A 84 -1.94 -0.61 -18.95
CA VAL A 84 -0.56 -0.89 -19.35
C VAL A 84 -0.39 -2.40 -19.49
N LEU A 85 -0.06 -2.83 -20.71
CA LEU A 85 0.29 -4.22 -21.00
C LEU A 85 1.73 -4.47 -20.52
N ARG A 86 1.91 -5.38 -19.55
CA ARG A 86 3.24 -5.83 -19.14
C ARG A 86 3.34 -7.35 -19.17
N LEU A 87 4.44 -7.83 -19.74
CA LEU A 87 4.88 -9.22 -19.62
C LEU A 87 5.59 -9.35 -18.27
N CYS A 88 5.05 -10.19 -17.37
CA CYS A 88 5.72 -10.52 -16.13
C CYS A 88 6.93 -11.43 -16.45
N PRO A 89 8.19 -11.09 -16.11
CA PRO A 89 9.35 -11.94 -16.44
C PRO A 89 9.41 -13.27 -15.66
N SER A 90 8.42 -13.53 -14.82
CA SER A 90 8.39 -14.66 -13.88
C SER A 90 7.21 -15.62 -14.08
N THR A 91 6.27 -15.25 -14.94
CA THR A 91 5.11 -16.01 -15.38
C THR A 91 4.88 -15.56 -16.82
N ASN A 92 4.95 -16.45 -17.81
CA ASN A 92 4.68 -16.14 -19.23
C ASN A 92 3.19 -15.76 -19.47
N CYS A 93 2.58 -14.99 -18.57
CA CYS A 93 1.21 -14.52 -18.61
C CYS A 93 1.22 -13.01 -18.88
N LEU A 94 0.52 -12.60 -19.94
CA LEU A 94 0.16 -11.21 -20.17
C LEU A 94 -1.01 -10.85 -19.25
N HIS A 95 -0.79 -9.97 -18.28
CA HIS A 95 -1.87 -9.40 -17.48
C HIS A 95 -2.10 -7.94 -17.89
N LEU A 96 -3.36 -7.62 -18.21
CA LEU A 96 -3.86 -6.26 -18.34
C LEU A 96 -4.18 -5.76 -16.93
N ASP A 97 -3.24 -5.08 -16.30
CA ASP A 97 -3.49 -4.41 -15.03
C ASP A 97 -3.77 -2.93 -15.24
N SER A 98 -4.88 -2.47 -14.68
CA SER A 98 -5.20 -1.05 -14.57
C SER A 98 -4.27 -0.41 -13.54
N ILE A 99 -3.33 0.41 -14.00
CA ILE A 99 -2.58 1.32 -13.13
C ILE A 99 -3.57 2.35 -12.60
N SER A 100 -3.47 2.70 -11.32
CA SER A 100 -4.35 3.69 -10.74
C SER A 100 -4.15 5.06 -11.40
N ASP A 101 -5.24 5.72 -11.79
CA ASP A 101 -5.20 7.12 -12.26
C ASP A 101 -4.65 8.07 -11.17
N THR A 102 -4.71 7.66 -9.89
CA THR A 102 -4.09 8.39 -8.79
C THR A 102 -2.56 8.32 -8.81
N LEU A 103 -1.92 7.57 -9.70
CA LEU A 103 -0.47 7.64 -9.83
C LEU A 103 -0.02 8.85 -10.66
N HIS A 104 -0.87 9.36 -11.55
CA HIS A 104 -0.45 10.27 -12.61
C HIS A 104 -1.29 11.53 -12.77
N PHE A 105 -2.49 11.61 -12.19
CA PHE A 105 -3.36 12.76 -12.35
C PHE A 105 -3.73 13.41 -11.00
N ARG A 106 -3.51 14.73 -10.91
CA ARG A 106 -3.91 15.58 -9.79
C ARG A 106 -4.46 16.90 -10.36
N PRO A 107 -5.76 17.22 -10.20
CA PRO A 107 -6.28 18.50 -10.67
C PRO A 107 -5.90 19.63 -9.70
N TYR A 108 -5.10 20.62 -10.12
CA TYR A 108 -4.86 21.85 -9.34
C TYR A 108 -4.43 23.08 -10.17
N LEU A 109 -4.84 24.27 -9.70
CA LEU A 109 -4.56 25.59 -10.29
C LEU A 109 -3.07 25.86 -10.55
N VAL A 110 -2.19 25.37 -9.68
CA VAL A 110 -0.74 25.57 -9.79
C VAL A 110 -0.12 24.59 -10.79
N SER A 111 -0.71 23.42 -11.09
CA SER A 111 -0.20 22.52 -12.14
C SER A 111 -0.46 23.10 -13.51
N ASP A 112 -1.60 23.77 -13.69
CA ASP A 112 -1.91 24.47 -14.93
C ASP A 112 -0.94 25.64 -15.13
N LEU A 113 -0.65 26.43 -14.08
CA LEU A 113 0.35 27.49 -14.15
C LEU A 113 1.79 26.97 -14.30
N ALA A 114 2.17 25.92 -13.58
CA ALA A 114 3.49 25.30 -13.69
C ALA A 114 3.67 24.64 -15.06
N SER A 115 2.66 23.96 -15.60
CA SER A 115 2.70 23.38 -16.95
C SER A 115 2.76 24.47 -18.03
N ILE A 116 2.15 25.64 -17.80
CA ILE A 116 2.32 26.82 -18.66
C ILE A 116 3.74 27.38 -18.59
N ILE A 117 4.33 27.50 -17.39
CA ILE A 117 5.72 27.96 -17.20
C ILE A 117 6.71 26.96 -17.80
N PHE A 118 6.51 25.65 -17.56
CA PHE A 118 7.31 24.57 -18.15
C PHE A 118 7.13 24.50 -19.67
N LYS A 119 5.93 24.73 -20.23
CA LYS A 119 5.74 24.87 -21.67
C LYS A 119 6.51 26.09 -22.21
N LYS A 120 6.48 27.23 -21.51
CA LYS A 120 7.20 28.45 -21.92
C LYS A 120 8.72 28.27 -21.93
N TYR A 121 9.28 27.53 -20.97
CA TYR A 121 10.72 27.26 -20.89
C TYR A 121 11.17 26.06 -21.74
N ALA A 122 10.33 25.02 -21.91
CA ALA A 122 10.64 23.86 -22.77
C ALA A 122 10.56 24.20 -24.27
N VAL A 123 9.83 25.25 -24.65
CA VAL A 123 9.70 25.69 -26.06
C VAL A 123 10.92 26.49 -26.55
N HIS A 124 11.79 26.99 -25.67
CA HIS A 124 12.86 27.90 -26.11
C HIS A 124 14.31 27.42 -25.98
N ASN A 125 14.64 26.28 -25.36
CA ASN A 125 16.04 25.81 -25.33
C ASN A 125 16.23 24.29 -25.05
N VAL A 126 15.22 23.45 -25.28
CA VAL A 126 15.38 21.99 -25.20
C VAL A 126 15.22 21.43 -26.62
N PRO A 127 16.21 20.70 -27.17
CA PRO A 127 16.03 20.01 -28.44
C PRO A 127 14.80 19.12 -28.31
N THR A 128 13.82 19.33 -29.18
CA THR A 128 12.70 18.41 -29.36
C THR A 128 13.31 17.04 -29.60
N PRO A 129 13.04 16.00 -28.78
CA PRO A 129 13.51 14.68 -29.12
C PRO A 129 12.74 14.26 -30.36
N ALA A 130 13.38 14.41 -31.52
CA ALA A 130 13.19 13.47 -32.61
C ALA A 130 13.20 12.08 -31.96
N ILE A 131 12.20 11.27 -32.30
CA ILE A 131 12.20 9.85 -31.98
C ILE A 131 13.45 9.29 -32.67
N LEU A 132 14.57 9.33 -31.95
CA LEU A 132 15.66 8.41 -32.18
C LEU A 132 15.00 7.07 -31.84
N GLU A 133 14.69 6.29 -32.87
CA GLU A 133 14.47 4.86 -32.71
C GLU A 133 15.57 4.38 -31.79
N ILE A 134 15.22 4.04 -30.54
CA ILE A 134 16.15 3.44 -29.61
C ILE A 134 16.54 2.14 -30.29
N PRO A 135 17.78 2.00 -30.81
CA PRO A 135 18.21 0.71 -31.33
C PRO A 135 18.06 -0.25 -30.16
N ASN A 136 17.63 -1.47 -30.43
CA ASN A 136 17.43 -2.56 -29.47
C ASN A 136 18.75 -2.89 -28.73
N ARG A 137 19.24 -1.96 -27.90
CA ARG A 137 20.39 -2.09 -27.02
C ARG A 137 19.83 -2.88 -25.87
N LYS A 138 20.21 -4.16 -25.81
CA LYS A 138 20.09 -5.02 -24.63
C LYS A 138 20.35 -4.13 -23.39
N ARG A 139 19.28 -3.78 -22.66
CA ARG A 139 19.38 -3.03 -21.42
C ARG A 139 20.35 -3.81 -20.54
N LYS A 140 21.55 -3.30 -20.31
CA LYS A 140 22.40 -3.81 -19.23
C LYS A 140 21.71 -3.33 -17.96
N HIS A 141 20.80 -4.16 -17.45
CA HIS A 141 20.11 -3.93 -16.19
C HIS A 141 21.16 -3.70 -15.11
N ARG A 142 21.28 -2.46 -14.64
CA ARG A 142 22.07 -2.18 -13.44
C ARG A 142 21.18 -2.55 -12.27
N ALA A 143 21.49 -3.67 -11.65
CA ALA A 143 20.93 -4.07 -10.37
C ALA A 143 21.53 -3.19 -9.28
N ALA A 144 21.11 -1.93 -9.25
CA ALA A 144 21.56 -0.93 -8.31
C ALA A 144 20.34 -0.16 -7.82
N PRO A 145 20.22 0.09 -6.51
CA PRO A 145 19.13 0.90 -5.99
C PRO A 145 19.18 2.30 -6.57
N ARG A 146 18.03 2.99 -6.60
CA ARG A 146 18.02 4.42 -6.94
C ARG A 146 18.88 5.16 -5.94
N TRP A 147 19.59 6.18 -6.41
CA TRP A 147 20.48 6.96 -5.54
C TRP A 147 19.76 7.59 -4.34
N SER A 148 18.43 7.77 -4.40
CA SER A 148 17.62 8.32 -3.32
C SER A 148 17.06 7.27 -2.35
N ASP A 149 17.24 5.97 -2.63
CA ASP A 149 16.82 4.90 -1.74
C ASP A 149 17.94 4.53 -0.75
N CYS A 150 17.59 3.81 0.30
CA CYS A 150 18.55 3.24 1.24
C CYS A 150 19.27 2.06 0.59
N ASP A 151 20.60 2.01 0.62
CA ASP A 151 21.39 0.94 0.01
C ASP A 151 21.83 -0.18 0.96
N CYS A 152 21.41 -0.13 2.23
CA CYS A 152 21.91 -1.04 3.23
C CYS A 152 21.33 -2.47 3.08
N HIS A 153 22.07 -3.48 3.54
CA HIS A 153 21.66 -4.89 3.47
C HIS A 153 20.27 -5.20 4.07
N THR A 154 19.81 -4.45 5.07
CA THR A 154 18.49 -4.68 5.67
C THR A 154 17.34 -4.09 4.84
N CYS A 155 17.56 -2.98 4.14
CA CYS A 155 16.56 -2.37 3.27
C CYS A 155 16.59 -2.95 1.85
N ASN A 156 17.78 -3.34 1.39
CA ASN A 156 18.08 -3.71 0.01
C ASN A 156 18.57 -5.15 -0.12
N SER A 157 18.02 -6.04 0.69
CA SER A 157 18.37 -7.45 0.83
C SER A 157 18.51 -8.25 -0.49
N TRP A 158 18.18 -7.68 -1.66
CA TRP A 158 18.15 -8.39 -2.94
C TRP A 158 18.60 -7.58 -4.17
N SER A 159 19.28 -6.44 -4.02
CA SER A 159 19.67 -5.61 -5.20
C SER A 159 20.76 -6.23 -6.08
N THR A 160 21.40 -7.33 -5.69
CA THR A 160 22.36 -8.01 -6.57
C THR A 160 21.62 -8.96 -7.50
N CYS A 161 21.39 -8.54 -8.75
CA CYS A 161 21.12 -9.47 -9.85
C CYS A 161 22.30 -10.43 -10.02
N GLY A 162 22.25 -11.56 -9.33
CA GLY A 162 22.90 -12.80 -9.72
C GLY A 162 21.80 -13.85 -9.95
N GLU A 163 21.90 -14.61 -11.03
CA GLU A 163 20.88 -15.46 -11.66
C GLU A 163 20.25 -16.60 -10.81
N SER A 164 20.36 -16.63 -9.47
CA SER A 164 20.03 -17.86 -8.72
C SER A 164 19.34 -17.72 -7.34
N GLN A 165 19.21 -16.55 -6.70
CA GLN A 165 18.56 -16.44 -5.36
C GLN A 165 17.92 -15.05 -5.17
N SER A 166 16.70 -14.82 -4.66
CA SER A 166 15.44 -15.56 -4.52
C SER A 166 14.34 -14.58 -4.96
N ARG A 167 13.54 -14.92 -5.99
CA ARG A 167 12.39 -14.11 -6.46
C ARG A 167 11.19 -14.16 -5.51
N ASN A 168 11.40 -14.53 -4.25
CA ASN A 168 10.35 -14.82 -3.29
C ASN A 168 10.38 -13.82 -2.14
N LEU A 169 9.22 -13.62 -1.52
CA LEU A 169 9.04 -12.85 -0.32
C LEU A 169 9.75 -13.52 0.86
N TYR A 170 10.23 -12.71 1.79
CA TYR A 170 10.67 -13.18 3.09
C TYR A 170 9.45 -13.64 3.90
N VAL A 171 9.54 -14.86 4.43
CA VAL A 171 8.50 -15.49 5.26
C VAL A 171 9.14 -15.94 6.56
N ARG A 172 8.61 -15.47 7.68
CA ARG A 172 8.96 -15.96 9.02
C ARG A 172 7.96 -17.05 9.40
N ALA A 173 8.45 -18.28 9.49
CA ALA A 173 7.68 -19.45 9.84
C ALA A 173 7.93 -19.84 11.31
N GLU A 174 6.87 -20.00 12.09
CA GLU A 174 6.91 -20.45 13.49
C GLU A 174 5.80 -21.49 13.77
N GLY A 175 5.81 -22.11 14.94
CA GLY A 175 4.92 -23.22 15.29
C GLY A 175 5.43 -24.58 14.80
N ASN A 176 4.52 -25.50 14.46
CA ASN A 176 4.90 -26.86 14.07
C ASN A 176 5.30 -26.94 12.58
N LEU A 177 6.59 -26.73 12.32
CA LEU A 177 7.13 -26.68 10.95
C LEU A 177 7.16 -28.03 10.22
N LEU A 178 7.04 -29.16 10.95
CA LEU A 178 7.24 -30.50 10.40
C LEU A 178 5.94 -31.31 10.26
N LYS A 179 4.96 -31.09 11.15
CA LYS A 179 3.70 -31.86 11.24
C LYS A 179 2.50 -30.99 11.65
N ALA A 180 2.45 -29.71 11.23
CA ALA A 180 1.23 -28.93 11.46
C ALA A 180 0.03 -29.56 10.77
N GLU A 181 -1.12 -29.52 11.44
CA GLU A 181 -2.39 -29.93 10.84
C GLU A 181 -2.90 -28.88 9.85
N GLU A 182 -2.71 -27.60 10.17
CA GLU A 182 -3.29 -26.47 9.45
C GLU A 182 -2.30 -25.30 9.34
N ASP A 183 -2.36 -24.58 8.22
CA ASP A 183 -1.52 -23.42 7.94
C ASP A 183 -2.25 -22.10 8.24
N VAL A 184 -1.53 -21.12 8.78
CA VAL A 184 -2.05 -19.76 9.01
C VAL A 184 -1.11 -18.74 8.38
N VAL A 185 -1.62 -17.97 7.42
CA VAL A 185 -0.88 -16.93 6.71
C VAL A 185 -1.20 -15.57 7.31
N PHE A 186 -0.16 -14.86 7.77
CA PHE A 186 -0.26 -13.53 8.35
C PHE A 186 0.28 -12.47 7.39
N ILE A 187 -0.56 -11.49 7.04
CA ILE A 187 -0.26 -10.45 6.06
C ILE A 187 -0.28 -9.08 6.74
N HIS A 188 0.85 -8.37 6.76
CA HIS A 188 0.97 -7.08 7.43
C HIS A 188 0.36 -5.91 6.64
N GLY A 189 0.21 -4.76 7.30
CA GLY A 189 -0.33 -3.52 6.72
C GLY A 189 0.70 -2.68 5.94
N PHE A 190 0.30 -1.48 5.52
CA PHE A 190 1.17 -0.56 4.79
C PHE A 190 2.35 -0.09 5.66
N ILE A 191 3.55 0.01 5.08
CA ILE A 191 4.78 0.46 5.78
C ILE A 191 5.01 -0.33 7.09
N SER A 192 4.92 -1.66 6.97
CA SER A 192 5.07 -2.61 8.09
C SER A 192 5.89 -3.83 7.64
N SER A 193 5.98 -4.85 8.49
CA SER A 193 6.68 -6.11 8.23
C SER A 193 6.02 -7.27 8.98
N SER A 194 6.45 -8.50 8.70
CA SER A 194 6.11 -9.73 9.42
C SER A 194 6.37 -9.60 10.93
N GLY A 195 7.32 -8.73 11.31
CA GLY A 195 7.61 -8.37 12.69
C GLY A 195 6.39 -7.86 13.46
N PHE A 196 5.42 -7.23 12.79
CA PHE A 196 4.16 -6.85 13.42
C PHE A 196 3.46 -8.04 14.06
N TRP A 197 3.47 -9.20 13.40
CA TRP A 197 2.81 -10.41 13.91
C TRP A 197 3.70 -11.20 14.84
N THR A 198 4.98 -11.38 14.47
CA THR A 198 5.87 -12.27 15.23
C THR A 198 6.23 -11.70 16.59
N GLU A 199 6.37 -10.37 16.69
CA GLU A 199 6.73 -9.67 17.93
C GLU A 199 5.49 -9.19 18.73
N THR A 200 4.27 -9.56 18.29
CA THR A 200 3.03 -9.24 19.03
C THR A 200 2.20 -10.47 19.34
N VAL A 201 1.79 -11.24 18.32
CA VAL A 201 0.77 -12.28 18.49
C VAL A 201 1.40 -13.66 18.62
N PHE A 202 2.52 -13.92 17.94
CA PHE A 202 3.08 -15.27 17.87
C PHE A 202 3.55 -15.78 19.23
N GLU A 203 4.13 -14.89 20.06
CA GLU A 203 4.57 -15.17 21.42
C GLU A 203 3.41 -15.42 22.41
N GLU A 204 2.18 -15.06 22.04
CA GLU A 204 1.02 -15.18 22.93
C GLU A 204 0.13 -16.39 22.62
N PHE A 205 0.42 -17.14 21.55
CA PHE A 205 -0.31 -18.39 21.27
C PHE A 205 -0.04 -19.46 22.33
N SER A 206 -1.05 -20.26 22.63
CA SER A 206 -0.89 -21.42 23.51
C SER A 206 0.00 -22.49 22.89
N GLU A 207 0.63 -23.32 23.71
CA GLU A 207 1.41 -24.48 23.25
C GLU A 207 0.58 -25.45 22.39
N ALA A 208 -0.72 -25.58 22.69
CA ALA A 208 -1.65 -26.36 21.88
C ALA A 208 -1.82 -25.75 20.47
N ALA A 209 -1.90 -24.42 20.36
CA ALA A 209 -1.97 -23.77 19.05
C ALA A 209 -0.63 -23.86 18.31
N ARG A 210 0.51 -23.64 18.98
CA ARG A 210 1.84 -23.74 18.36
C ARG A 210 2.15 -25.14 17.85
N SER A 211 1.70 -26.19 18.54
CA SER A 211 1.89 -27.58 18.11
C SER A 211 0.96 -27.99 16.97
N ARG A 212 -0.18 -27.32 16.79
CA ARG A 212 -1.17 -27.66 15.77
C ARG A 212 -1.03 -26.85 14.48
N TYR A 213 -0.74 -25.56 14.58
CA TYR A 213 -0.70 -24.64 13.45
C TYR A 213 0.73 -24.30 13.02
N ARG A 214 0.94 -24.19 11.71
CA ARG A 214 2.14 -23.57 11.14
C ARG A 214 1.83 -22.12 10.80
N LEU A 215 2.51 -21.20 11.47
CA LEU A 215 2.27 -19.76 11.37
C LEU A 215 3.27 -19.16 10.39
N LEU A 216 2.79 -18.52 9.32
CA LEU A 216 3.59 -17.97 8.23
C LEU A 216 3.36 -16.46 8.12
N ALA A 217 4.25 -15.65 8.67
CA ALA A 217 4.18 -14.19 8.54
C ALA A 217 5.05 -13.70 7.38
N VAL A 218 4.43 -13.03 6.41
CA VAL A 218 5.10 -12.58 5.18
C VAL A 218 5.47 -11.11 5.23
N ASP A 219 6.67 -10.76 4.77
CA ASP A 219 7.02 -9.38 4.38
C ASP A 219 6.54 -9.15 2.94
N LEU A 220 5.68 -8.15 2.71
CA LEU A 220 5.14 -7.82 1.40
C LEU A 220 6.21 -7.35 0.42
N LEU A 221 5.96 -7.49 -0.89
CA LEU A 221 6.85 -7.00 -1.94
C LEU A 221 7.14 -5.52 -1.73
N GLY A 222 8.41 -5.12 -1.62
CA GLY A 222 8.78 -3.73 -1.35
C GLY A 222 8.93 -3.35 0.12
N PHE A 223 8.62 -4.24 1.05
CA PHE A 223 8.60 -3.97 2.48
C PHE A 223 9.46 -4.98 3.27
N GLY A 224 9.82 -4.63 4.51
CA GLY A 224 10.61 -5.47 5.39
C GLY A 224 11.90 -5.97 4.75
N ARG A 225 12.14 -7.29 4.82
CA ARG A 225 13.29 -7.99 4.22
C ARG A 225 12.99 -8.56 2.83
N SER A 226 11.79 -8.34 2.30
CA SER A 226 11.40 -8.79 0.97
C SER A 226 12.06 -7.96 -0.15
N PRO A 227 12.15 -8.52 -1.36
CA PRO A 227 12.69 -7.83 -2.54
C PRO A 227 12.01 -6.50 -2.81
N LYS A 228 12.79 -5.51 -3.29
CA LYS A 228 12.31 -4.15 -3.61
C LYS A 228 12.72 -3.76 -5.04
N PRO A 229 12.22 -4.47 -6.07
CA PRO A 229 12.59 -4.20 -7.45
C PRO A 229 12.17 -2.79 -7.88
N ASP A 230 13.12 -2.03 -8.40
CA ASP A 230 12.94 -0.65 -8.86
C ASP A 230 12.01 -0.53 -10.09
N GLU A 231 11.89 -1.61 -10.86
CA GLU A 231 11.02 -1.70 -12.03
C GLU A 231 9.59 -2.13 -11.69
N SER A 232 9.29 -2.59 -10.46
CA SER A 232 7.93 -3.00 -10.08
C SER A 232 7.01 -1.80 -9.95
N LEU A 233 5.75 -2.00 -10.36
CA LEU A 233 4.67 -1.04 -10.17
C LEU A 233 3.81 -1.38 -8.94
N TYR A 234 4.19 -2.41 -8.20
CA TYR A 234 3.54 -2.85 -6.95
C TYR A 234 2.02 -2.93 -7.08
N THR A 235 1.55 -3.51 -8.20
CA THR A 235 0.12 -3.68 -8.44
C THR A 235 -0.47 -4.71 -7.47
N MET A 236 -1.79 -4.69 -7.30
CA MET A 236 -2.51 -5.72 -6.56
C MET A 236 -2.12 -7.14 -7.02
N THR A 237 -2.07 -7.35 -8.34
CA THR A 237 -1.74 -8.64 -8.95
C THR A 237 -0.30 -9.03 -8.63
N GLU A 238 0.67 -8.12 -8.76
CA GLU A 238 2.07 -8.39 -8.41
C GLU A 238 2.21 -8.82 -6.94
N HIS A 239 1.54 -8.12 -6.02
CA HIS A 239 1.55 -8.48 -4.59
C HIS A 239 0.96 -9.87 -4.33
N VAL A 240 -0.23 -10.15 -4.88
CA VAL A 240 -0.91 -11.43 -4.67
C VAL A 240 -0.12 -12.59 -5.30
N GLU A 241 0.41 -12.43 -6.52
CA GLU A 241 1.24 -13.45 -7.17
C GLU A 241 2.51 -13.76 -6.38
N MET A 242 3.12 -12.74 -5.77
CA MET A 242 4.29 -12.91 -4.91
C MET A 242 3.94 -13.67 -3.63
N ILE A 243 2.77 -13.43 -3.03
CA ILE A 243 2.28 -14.20 -1.88
C ILE A 243 2.03 -15.66 -2.29
N GLU A 244 1.33 -15.90 -3.41
CA GLU A 244 1.09 -17.24 -3.93
C GLU A 244 2.39 -18.01 -4.21
N ARG A 245 3.39 -17.32 -4.79
CA ARG A 245 4.70 -17.92 -5.07
C ARG A 245 5.42 -18.31 -3.79
N SER A 246 5.54 -17.35 -2.89
CA SER A 246 6.49 -17.39 -1.79
C SER A 246 5.91 -18.09 -0.57
N VAL A 247 4.59 -18.09 -0.44
CA VAL A 247 3.88 -18.75 0.65
C VAL A 247 3.26 -20.04 0.14
N LEU A 248 2.32 -19.98 -0.81
CA LEU A 248 1.54 -21.16 -1.18
C LEU A 248 2.38 -22.23 -1.88
N ARG A 249 3.11 -21.86 -2.94
CA ARG A 249 3.94 -22.81 -3.70
C ARG A 249 5.19 -23.22 -2.92
N GLN A 250 5.96 -22.25 -2.42
CA GLN A 250 7.24 -22.53 -1.77
C GLN A 250 7.12 -23.28 -0.44
N HIS A 251 6.08 -23.01 0.36
CA HIS A 251 5.86 -23.69 1.64
C HIS A 251 4.84 -24.84 1.57
N GLY A 252 4.33 -25.14 0.37
CA GLY A 252 3.38 -26.23 0.13
C GLY A 252 2.02 -26.03 0.82
N VAL A 253 1.60 -24.79 1.03
CA VAL A 253 0.34 -24.46 1.70
C VAL A 253 -0.83 -24.71 0.75
N ARG A 254 -1.73 -25.61 1.14
CA ARG A 254 -2.88 -26.04 0.30
C ARG A 254 -4.22 -25.55 0.83
N ARG A 255 -4.44 -25.65 2.14
CA ARG A 255 -5.60 -25.12 2.84
C ARG A 255 -5.13 -24.33 4.06
N PHE A 256 -5.64 -23.12 4.24
CA PHE A 256 -5.07 -22.19 5.20
C PHE A 256 -6.07 -21.18 5.74
N HIS A 257 -5.76 -20.67 6.93
CA HIS A 257 -6.38 -19.49 7.49
C HIS A 257 -5.60 -18.25 7.06
N ILE A 258 -6.28 -17.11 6.89
CA ILE A 258 -5.64 -15.83 6.63
C ILE A 258 -5.93 -14.88 7.79
N VAL A 259 -4.90 -14.22 8.30
CA VAL A 259 -5.00 -13.09 9.22
C VAL A 259 -4.29 -11.90 8.60
N ALA A 260 -5.00 -10.79 8.41
CA ALA A 260 -4.46 -9.67 7.67
C ALA A 260 -4.85 -8.32 8.25
N HIS A 261 -3.95 -7.35 8.18
CA HIS A 261 -4.17 -6.00 8.72
C HIS A 261 -4.09 -4.93 7.64
N SER A 262 -5.04 -4.00 7.65
CA SER A 262 -5.04 -2.80 6.81
C SER A 262 -4.87 -3.12 5.31
N LEU A 263 -3.81 -2.62 4.66
CA LEU A 263 -3.41 -3.01 3.29
C LEU A 263 -3.44 -4.52 3.08
N GLY A 264 -2.93 -5.29 4.04
CA GLY A 264 -2.92 -6.75 3.99
C GLY A 264 -4.31 -7.33 3.85
N SER A 265 -5.34 -6.69 4.42
CA SER A 265 -6.74 -7.13 4.31
C SER A 265 -7.26 -7.02 2.87
N VAL A 266 -6.82 -6.00 2.12
CA VAL A 266 -7.14 -5.85 0.69
C VAL A 266 -6.50 -6.99 -0.12
N LEU A 267 -5.22 -7.28 0.15
CA LEU A 267 -4.49 -8.38 -0.49
C LEU A 267 -5.08 -9.76 -0.12
N ALA A 268 -5.46 -9.94 1.14
CA ALA A 268 -6.07 -11.16 1.66
C ALA A 268 -7.40 -11.48 1.00
N LEU A 269 -8.22 -10.45 0.77
CA LEU A 269 -9.49 -10.59 0.07
C LEU A 269 -9.29 -11.02 -1.38
N ALA A 270 -8.37 -10.38 -2.10
CA ALA A 270 -8.01 -10.77 -3.46
C ALA A 270 -7.41 -12.19 -3.53
N LEU A 271 -6.57 -12.57 -2.56
CA LEU A 271 -6.03 -13.92 -2.43
C LEU A 271 -7.14 -14.94 -2.17
N ALA A 272 -8.10 -14.63 -1.30
CA ALA A 272 -9.23 -15.50 -1.01
C ALA A 272 -10.13 -15.69 -2.24
N ALA A 273 -10.41 -14.62 -2.98
CA ALA A 273 -11.19 -14.68 -4.22
C ALA A 273 -10.52 -15.57 -5.29
N ARG A 274 -9.18 -15.62 -5.33
CA ARG A 274 -8.41 -16.50 -6.24
C ARG A 274 -8.32 -17.95 -5.77
N HIS A 275 -8.49 -18.21 -4.48
CA HIS A 275 -8.36 -19.55 -3.87
C HIS A 275 -9.55 -19.89 -2.97
N PRO A 276 -10.80 -19.90 -3.51
CA PRO A 276 -12.01 -20.03 -2.70
C PRO A 276 -12.09 -21.34 -1.92
N ASP A 277 -11.52 -22.43 -2.46
CA ASP A 277 -11.53 -23.76 -1.84
C ASP A 277 -10.38 -23.99 -0.84
N SER A 278 -9.34 -23.15 -0.90
CA SER A 278 -8.17 -23.26 -0.02
C SER A 278 -8.33 -22.47 1.28
N VAL A 279 -9.08 -21.38 1.27
CA VAL A 279 -9.20 -20.52 2.46
C VAL A 279 -10.22 -21.09 3.44
N ILE A 280 -9.76 -21.47 4.64
CA ILE A 280 -10.60 -22.01 5.72
C ILE A 280 -11.31 -20.89 6.48
N SER A 281 -10.55 -19.86 6.87
CA SER A 281 -11.10 -18.64 7.49
C SER A 281 -10.33 -17.40 7.08
N LEU A 282 -11.02 -16.26 7.07
CA LEU A 282 -10.50 -14.95 6.73
C LEU A 282 -10.71 -13.99 7.91
N THR A 283 -9.63 -13.62 8.60
CA THR A 283 -9.63 -12.63 9.67
C THR A 283 -9.01 -11.33 9.18
N LEU A 284 -9.82 -10.28 9.08
CA LEU A 284 -9.43 -8.96 8.57
C LEU A 284 -9.41 -7.93 9.70
N LEU A 285 -8.31 -7.19 9.83
CA LEU A 285 -8.18 -6.12 10.80
C LEU A 285 -8.16 -4.80 10.04
N ALA A 286 -9.06 -3.88 10.40
CA ALA A 286 -9.23 -2.58 9.77
C ALA A 286 -9.20 -2.62 8.22
N PRO A 287 -10.06 -3.43 7.55
CA PRO A 287 -10.08 -3.49 6.09
C PRO A 287 -10.47 -2.13 5.49
N PRO A 288 -9.62 -1.51 4.66
CA PRO A 288 -9.90 -0.20 4.09
C PRO A 288 -10.87 -0.31 2.91
N TYR A 289 -12.15 -0.48 3.20
CA TYR A 289 -13.22 -0.52 2.21
C TYR A 289 -14.03 0.76 2.14
N PHE A 290 -13.80 1.49 1.04
CA PHE A 290 -14.51 2.72 0.70
C PHE A 290 -15.51 2.40 -0.43
N PRO A 291 -16.80 2.20 -0.14
CA PRO A 291 -17.79 1.95 -1.17
C PRO A 291 -17.79 3.11 -2.18
N GLY A 292 -17.69 2.78 -3.47
CA GLY A 292 -17.77 3.77 -4.55
C GLY A 292 -19.21 4.11 -4.90
N GLY A 293 -19.48 5.37 -5.28
CA GLY A 293 -20.61 5.68 -6.16
C GLY A 293 -20.27 5.33 -7.62
N GLU A 294 -21.26 5.11 -8.47
CA GLU A 294 -21.02 4.95 -9.92
C GLU A 294 -20.22 6.16 -10.45
N GLY A 295 -18.99 5.92 -10.94
CA GLY A 295 -18.07 6.97 -11.42
C GLY A 295 -17.06 7.51 -10.39
N ASP A 296 -17.10 7.06 -9.12
CA ASP A 296 -16.07 7.37 -8.13
C ASP A 296 -14.76 6.62 -8.46
N GLY A 297 -13.89 7.25 -9.26
CA GLY A 297 -12.55 6.76 -9.52
C GLY A 297 -11.64 6.81 -8.28
N GLY A 298 -10.42 6.26 -8.37
CA GLY A 298 -9.49 6.19 -7.24
C GLY A 298 -9.16 7.53 -6.56
N GLN A 299 -9.38 8.67 -7.24
CA GLN A 299 -9.26 10.00 -6.65
C GLN A 299 -10.28 10.27 -5.53
N ALA A 300 -11.50 9.75 -5.64
CA ALA A 300 -12.51 9.88 -4.60
C ALA A 300 -12.07 9.15 -3.33
N VAL A 301 -11.55 7.93 -3.48
CA VAL A 301 -10.95 7.17 -2.38
C VAL A 301 -9.74 7.90 -1.80
N MET A 302 -8.84 8.42 -2.64
CA MET A 302 -7.69 9.17 -2.15
C MET A 302 -8.08 10.39 -1.31
N ARG A 303 -9.15 11.11 -1.67
CA ARG A 303 -9.68 12.24 -0.86
C ARG A 303 -10.29 11.80 0.47
N ARG A 304 -10.83 10.58 0.54
CA ARG A 304 -11.38 9.99 1.78
C ARG A 304 -10.28 9.46 2.69
N VAL A 305 -9.30 8.74 2.13
CA VAL A 305 -8.13 8.19 2.83
C VAL A 305 -7.21 9.29 3.34
N ALA A 306 -7.01 10.32 2.53
CA ALA A 306 -6.03 11.36 2.77
C ALA A 306 -6.64 12.75 2.55
N PRO A 307 -7.56 13.20 3.42
CA PRO A 307 -8.12 14.53 3.33
C PRO A 307 -7.04 15.56 3.67
N ARG A 308 -6.82 16.55 2.79
CA ARG A 308 -5.82 17.63 2.95
C ARG A 308 -6.12 18.49 4.19
N ARG A 309 -5.72 18.00 5.35
CA ARG A 309 -5.92 18.62 6.67
C ARG A 309 -4.62 18.58 7.45
N VAL A 310 -4.30 19.66 8.15
CA VAL A 310 -3.12 19.71 9.03
C VAL A 310 -3.35 19.05 10.38
N TRP A 311 -4.61 18.89 10.77
CA TRP A 311 -5.02 18.18 11.98
C TRP A 311 -6.19 17.23 11.70
N PRO A 312 -6.20 16.00 12.25
CA PRO A 312 -5.18 15.41 13.14
C PRO A 312 -3.85 15.05 12.43
N PRO A 313 -2.74 14.83 13.18
CA PRO A 313 -1.42 14.58 12.60
C PRO A 313 -1.39 13.36 11.65
N MET A 314 -2.18 12.32 11.94
CA MET A 314 -2.27 11.14 11.06
C MET A 314 -2.91 11.47 9.72
N ALA A 315 -3.94 12.33 9.69
CA ALA A 315 -4.54 12.80 8.44
C ALA A 315 -3.56 13.66 7.63
N PHE A 316 -2.74 14.47 8.31
CA PHE A 316 -1.67 15.24 7.67
C PHE A 316 -0.61 14.33 7.05
N ALA A 317 -0.14 13.32 7.80
CA ALA A 317 0.83 12.34 7.31
C ALA A 317 0.29 11.53 6.13
N ALA A 318 -0.96 11.05 6.20
CA ALA A 318 -1.63 10.37 5.08
C ALA A 318 -1.74 11.28 3.85
N SER A 319 -2.01 12.57 4.06
CA SER A 319 -2.03 13.57 3.00
C SER A 319 -0.67 13.76 2.35
N MET A 320 0.39 13.84 3.15
CA MET A 320 1.74 13.94 2.64
C MET A 320 2.11 12.73 1.76
N ALA A 321 1.75 11.53 2.21
CA ALA A 321 2.04 10.29 1.50
C ALA A 321 1.23 10.12 0.20
N CYS A 322 -0.04 10.55 0.15
CA CYS A 322 -0.91 10.33 -1.02
C CYS A 322 -0.83 11.44 -2.08
N TRP A 323 -0.54 12.68 -1.68
CA TRP A 323 -0.64 13.83 -2.57
C TRP A 323 0.70 14.27 -3.16
N TYR A 324 1.82 14.03 -2.46
CA TYR A 324 3.11 14.63 -2.80
C TYR A 324 4.20 13.57 -3.01
N GLU A 325 4.46 13.22 -4.26
CA GLU A 325 5.45 12.20 -4.63
C GLU A 325 6.84 12.61 -4.17
N HIS A 326 7.24 13.85 -4.43
CA HIS A 326 8.60 14.27 -4.22
C HIS A 326 8.88 14.66 -2.77
N VAL A 327 7.91 15.24 -2.08
CA VAL A 327 7.98 15.44 -0.62
C VAL A 327 8.08 14.09 0.08
N SER A 328 7.25 13.10 -0.29
CA SER A 328 7.35 11.76 0.29
C SER A 328 8.67 11.06 -0.09
N ARG A 329 9.20 11.28 -1.31
CA ARG A 329 10.53 10.83 -1.70
C ARG A 329 11.63 11.44 -0.83
N THR A 330 11.56 12.74 -0.53
CA THR A 330 12.50 13.41 0.36
C THR A 330 12.40 12.86 1.78
N ILE A 331 11.19 12.59 2.27
CA ILE A 331 11.00 11.97 3.59
C ILE A 331 11.60 10.57 3.64
N CYS A 332 11.37 9.74 2.63
CA CYS A 332 12.00 8.43 2.52
C CYS A 332 13.54 8.55 2.46
N LEU A 333 14.08 9.52 1.71
CA LEU A 333 15.52 9.79 1.67
C LEU A 333 16.06 10.15 3.06
N VAL A 334 15.37 10.97 3.84
CA VAL A 334 15.85 11.40 5.17
C VAL A 334 15.67 10.31 6.23
N ILE A 335 14.55 9.59 6.18
CA ILE A 335 14.17 8.62 7.21
C ILE A 335 14.70 7.22 6.90
N CYS A 336 14.39 6.69 5.71
CA CYS A 336 14.70 5.30 5.36
C CYS A 336 16.18 5.12 5.03
N ARG A 337 16.82 6.10 4.37
CA ARG A 337 18.27 6.04 4.09
C ARG A 337 19.12 6.13 5.37
N GLN A 338 18.66 6.95 6.32
CA GLN A 338 19.37 7.21 7.57
C GLN A 338 18.80 6.41 8.75
N HIS A 339 18.03 5.35 8.48
CA HIS A 339 17.27 4.58 9.47
C HIS A 339 18.13 4.02 10.62
N ARG A 340 19.40 3.68 10.38
CA ARG A 340 20.31 3.21 11.44
C ARG A 340 20.52 4.27 12.52
N LEU A 341 20.70 5.52 12.11
CA LEU A 341 20.84 6.65 13.03
C LEU A 341 19.52 6.88 13.77
N TRP A 342 18.40 6.86 13.05
CA TRP A 342 17.08 7.01 13.67
C TRP A 342 16.79 5.90 14.67
N ASN A 343 17.05 4.64 14.34
CA ASN A 343 16.92 3.51 15.25
C ASN A 343 17.76 3.70 16.52
N TYR A 344 18.99 4.17 16.38
CA TYR A 344 19.84 4.49 17.54
C TYR A 344 19.26 5.62 18.39
N ILE A 345 18.86 6.74 17.77
CA ILE A 345 18.24 7.88 18.46
C ILE A 345 16.95 7.47 19.17
N PHE A 346 16.10 6.69 18.51
CA PHE A 346 14.86 6.20 19.11
C PHE A 346 15.11 5.27 20.29
N ARG A 347 16.06 4.33 20.18
CA ARG A 347 16.42 3.45 21.30
C ARG A 347 16.91 4.26 22.50
N LEU A 348 17.72 5.29 22.26
CA LEU A 348 18.22 6.19 23.29
C LEU A 348 17.09 7.01 23.95
N LEU A 349 16.27 7.69 23.15
CA LEU A 349 15.18 8.56 23.64
C LEU A 349 14.06 7.78 24.33
N THR A 350 13.77 6.58 23.85
CA THR A 350 12.69 5.76 24.40
C THR A 350 13.17 4.84 25.52
N LEU A 351 14.47 4.82 25.82
CA LEU A 351 15.08 3.87 26.76
C LEU A 351 14.68 2.42 26.45
N ASN A 352 14.60 2.07 25.16
CA ASN A 352 14.08 0.80 24.65
C ASN A 352 12.63 0.46 25.08
N ARG A 353 11.84 1.43 25.58
CA ARG A 353 10.44 1.20 25.98
C ARG A 353 9.49 1.12 24.79
N ILE A 354 9.87 1.68 23.63
CA ILE A 354 9.07 1.56 22.40
C ILE A 354 9.50 0.32 21.62
N ARG A 355 8.51 -0.46 21.18
CA ARG A 355 8.68 -1.68 20.39
C ARG A 355 9.43 -1.38 19.09
N THR A 356 10.67 -1.85 19.00
CA THR A 356 11.59 -1.58 17.89
C THR A 356 11.07 -2.06 16.54
N PHE A 357 10.30 -3.14 16.51
CA PHE A 357 9.81 -3.73 15.25
C PHE A 357 8.86 -2.82 14.46
N LEU A 358 8.08 -1.95 15.13
CA LEU A 358 7.19 -1.00 14.44
C LEU A 358 8.01 0.04 13.68
N ILE A 359 9.08 0.53 14.31
CA ILE A 359 9.99 1.52 13.72
C ILE A 359 10.83 0.87 12.61
N GLU A 360 11.35 -0.34 12.86
CA GLU A 360 12.10 -1.09 11.86
C GLU A 360 11.25 -1.41 10.63
N GLY A 361 10.01 -1.89 10.82
CA GLY A 361 9.06 -2.08 9.73
C GLY A 361 8.76 -0.78 8.99
N PHE A 362 8.59 0.32 9.73
CA PHE A 362 8.34 1.64 9.15
C PHE A 362 9.50 2.13 8.26
N MET A 363 10.74 1.83 8.61
CA MET A 363 11.91 2.34 7.86
C MET A 363 12.42 1.38 6.76
N CYS A 364 11.95 0.13 6.72
CA CYS A 364 12.42 -0.89 5.78
C CYS A 364 11.60 -0.93 4.49
N HIS A 365 11.58 0.15 3.72
CA HIS A 365 10.95 0.20 2.38
C HIS A 365 11.69 1.19 1.47
N THR A 366 11.41 1.13 0.16
CA THR A 366 11.84 2.18 -0.79
C THR A 366 10.70 3.15 -1.05
N HIS A 367 11.01 4.38 -1.44
CA HIS A 367 9.98 5.33 -1.83
C HIS A 367 9.09 4.78 -2.95
N ASN A 368 9.72 4.13 -3.94
CA ASN A 368 9.03 3.49 -5.06
C ASN A 368 8.00 2.45 -4.58
N ALA A 369 8.39 1.56 -3.67
CA ALA A 369 7.49 0.56 -3.10
C ALA A 369 6.30 1.18 -2.38
N ALA A 370 6.54 2.16 -1.51
CA ALA A 370 5.49 2.80 -0.74
C ALA A 370 4.52 3.58 -1.63
N TRP A 371 5.04 4.42 -2.53
CA TRP A 371 4.24 5.26 -3.43
C TRP A 371 3.35 4.42 -4.36
N HIS A 372 3.94 3.45 -5.04
CA HIS A 372 3.20 2.61 -5.99
C HIS A 372 2.19 1.70 -5.29
N THR A 373 2.54 1.10 -4.15
CA THR A 373 1.59 0.26 -3.39
C THR A 373 0.40 1.08 -2.89
N LEU A 374 0.65 2.27 -2.35
CA LEU A 374 -0.41 3.16 -1.88
C LEU A 374 -1.40 3.50 -3.01
N HIS A 375 -0.89 3.87 -4.17
CA HIS A 375 -1.73 4.28 -5.29
C HIS A 375 -2.42 3.11 -5.99
N ASN A 376 -1.71 2.01 -6.26
CA ASN A 376 -2.25 0.88 -7.02
C ASN A 376 -3.05 -0.11 -6.18
N VAL A 377 -2.87 -0.14 -4.87
CA VAL A 377 -3.56 -1.08 -3.98
C VAL A 377 -4.58 -0.38 -3.08
N ILE A 378 -4.23 0.71 -2.42
CA ILE A 378 -5.14 1.37 -1.47
C ILE A 378 -6.09 2.32 -2.19
N CYS A 379 -5.57 3.23 -3.03
CA CYS A 379 -6.41 4.24 -3.68
C CYS A 379 -7.11 3.74 -4.95
N GLY A 380 -6.46 2.88 -5.74
CA GLY A 380 -6.90 2.52 -7.08
C GLY A 380 -7.77 1.26 -7.19
N ASN A 381 -7.99 0.54 -6.09
CA ASN A 381 -8.51 -0.83 -6.15
C ASN A 381 -10.00 -0.97 -5.82
N THR A 382 -10.77 0.12 -5.73
CA THR A 382 -12.18 0.08 -5.29
C THR A 382 -13.01 -0.93 -6.05
N GLU A 383 -12.98 -0.90 -7.39
CA GLU A 383 -13.79 -1.80 -8.22
C GLU A 383 -13.34 -3.26 -8.12
N LYS A 384 -12.03 -3.50 -8.04
CA LYS A 384 -11.48 -4.84 -7.85
C LYS A 384 -11.93 -5.39 -6.49
N MET A 385 -11.85 -4.57 -5.46
CA MET A 385 -12.29 -4.95 -4.12
C MET A 385 -13.81 -5.16 -4.05
N ASP A 386 -14.59 -4.36 -4.75
CA ASP A 386 -16.03 -4.60 -4.87
C ASP A 386 -16.31 -5.99 -5.47
N ARG A 387 -15.64 -6.35 -6.56
CA ARG A 387 -15.76 -7.71 -7.14
C ARG A 387 -15.31 -8.80 -6.19
N ASP A 388 -14.20 -8.60 -5.48
CA ASP A 388 -13.70 -9.60 -4.53
C ASP A 388 -14.67 -9.78 -3.34
N LEU A 389 -15.35 -8.70 -2.91
CA LEU A 389 -16.41 -8.77 -1.90
C LEU A 389 -17.67 -9.48 -2.42
N ASP A 390 -18.04 -9.26 -3.69
CA ASP A 390 -19.15 -9.99 -4.31
C ASP A 390 -18.82 -11.48 -4.41
N ALA A 391 -17.59 -11.84 -4.81
CA ALA A 391 -17.12 -13.23 -4.76
C ALA A 391 -17.13 -13.78 -3.32
N LEU A 392 -16.69 -13.00 -2.33
CA LEU A 392 -16.70 -13.41 -0.93
C LEU A 392 -18.14 -13.64 -0.41
N ARG A 393 -19.11 -12.84 -0.87
CA ARG A 393 -20.53 -12.99 -0.52
C ARG A 393 -21.12 -14.25 -1.15
N ASP A 394 -20.89 -14.45 -2.45
CA ASP A 394 -21.67 -15.40 -3.25
C ASP A 394 -21.00 -16.76 -3.41
N GLN A 395 -19.66 -16.81 -3.44
CA GLN A 395 -18.89 -17.99 -3.84
C GLN A 395 -18.12 -18.62 -2.67
N LEU A 396 -17.55 -17.80 -1.79
CA LEU A 396 -16.69 -18.30 -0.71
C LEU A 396 -17.52 -18.73 0.49
N LYS A 397 -17.20 -19.92 1.04
CA LYS A 397 -17.84 -20.48 2.25
C LYS A 397 -17.04 -20.27 3.53
N CYS A 398 -15.82 -19.73 3.43
CA CYS A 398 -14.91 -19.56 4.56
C CYS A 398 -15.48 -18.65 5.66
N HIS A 399 -15.11 -18.89 6.92
CA HIS A 399 -15.56 -18.02 8.03
C HIS A 399 -14.88 -16.65 7.93
N VAL A 400 -15.65 -15.55 7.99
CA VAL A 400 -15.11 -14.19 7.87
C VAL A 400 -15.28 -13.44 9.19
N THR A 401 -14.18 -13.01 9.78
CA THR A 401 -14.16 -12.19 11.00
C THR A 401 -13.47 -10.87 10.73
N ILE A 402 -14.05 -9.77 11.18
CA ILE A 402 -13.50 -8.43 11.04
C ILE A 402 -13.27 -7.84 12.43
N PHE A 403 -12.07 -7.32 12.68
CA PHE A 403 -11.74 -6.53 13.86
C PHE A 403 -11.49 -5.09 13.45
N HIS A 404 -12.07 -4.13 14.17
CA HIS A 404 -11.85 -2.71 13.89
C HIS A 404 -11.79 -1.90 15.18
N GLY A 405 -10.84 -0.98 15.29
CA GLY A 405 -10.75 -0.06 16.42
C GLY A 405 -11.78 1.07 16.30
N GLU A 406 -12.57 1.32 17.33
CA GLU A 406 -13.60 2.37 17.32
C GLU A 406 -13.05 3.77 16.97
N ASN A 407 -11.81 4.05 17.40
CA ASN A 407 -11.13 5.34 17.24
C ASN A 407 -10.04 5.29 16.14
N ASP A 408 -10.21 4.44 15.13
CA ASP A 408 -9.27 4.36 14.01
C ASP A 408 -9.38 5.59 13.11
N GLU A 409 -8.42 6.52 13.25
CA GLU A 409 -8.35 7.74 12.44
C GLU A 409 -7.74 7.53 11.04
N LEU A 410 -7.08 6.39 10.81
CA LEU A 410 -6.44 6.10 9.52
C LEU A 410 -7.42 5.39 8.57
N VAL A 411 -8.11 4.39 9.08
CA VAL A 411 -9.17 3.68 8.37
C VAL A 411 -10.44 3.80 9.21
N PRO A 412 -11.38 4.69 8.85
CA PRO A 412 -12.59 4.89 9.63
C PRO A 412 -13.40 3.60 9.78
N VAL A 413 -14.02 3.39 10.95
CA VAL A 413 -14.80 2.18 11.28
C VAL A 413 -15.97 1.95 10.33
N GLU A 414 -16.44 3.01 9.68
CA GLU A 414 -17.42 3.00 8.60
C GLU A 414 -17.03 2.07 7.46
N CYS A 415 -15.74 1.87 7.21
CA CYS A 415 -15.26 0.91 6.22
C CYS A 415 -15.69 -0.52 6.55
N SER A 416 -15.60 -0.90 7.83
CA SER A 416 -16.03 -2.21 8.32
C SER A 416 -17.55 -2.36 8.35
N TYR A 417 -18.28 -1.28 8.61
CA TYR A 417 -19.75 -1.29 8.49
C TYR A 417 -20.18 -1.45 7.03
N ALA A 418 -19.55 -0.75 6.09
CA ALA A 418 -19.78 -0.90 4.66
C ALA A 418 -19.45 -2.32 4.19
N PHE A 419 -18.34 -2.89 4.67
CA PHE A 419 -17.97 -4.28 4.38
C PHE A 419 -19.08 -5.23 4.85
N LYS A 420 -19.51 -5.11 6.11
CA LYS A 420 -20.56 -5.96 6.68
C LYS A 420 -21.89 -5.82 5.94
N SER A 421 -22.21 -4.62 5.46
CA SER A 421 -23.39 -4.39 4.62
C SER A 421 -23.32 -5.18 3.31
N LYS A 422 -22.13 -5.31 2.72
CA LYS A 422 -21.93 -6.06 1.46
C LYS A 422 -21.80 -7.58 1.70
N VAL A 423 -21.25 -8.00 2.84
CA VAL A 423 -21.09 -9.40 3.23
C VAL A 423 -21.76 -9.63 4.60
N PRO A 424 -23.11 -9.80 4.66
CA PRO A 424 -23.85 -9.86 5.92
C PRO A 424 -23.43 -10.98 6.87
N ARG A 425 -22.91 -12.09 6.32
CA ARG A 425 -22.39 -13.24 7.07
C ARG A 425 -21.07 -12.96 7.80
N ALA A 426 -20.40 -11.84 7.53
CA ALA A 426 -19.16 -11.49 8.20
C ALA A 426 -19.42 -11.09 9.67
N HIS A 427 -18.64 -11.67 10.58
CA HIS A 427 -18.68 -11.34 12.00
C HIS A 427 -17.80 -10.10 12.27
N LEU A 428 -18.43 -8.97 12.56
CA LEU A 428 -17.74 -7.71 12.87
C LEU A 428 -17.61 -7.50 14.38
N LYS A 429 -16.38 -7.28 14.83
CA LYS A 429 -16.04 -6.94 16.22
C LYS A 429 -15.36 -5.58 16.29
N VAL A 430 -16.11 -4.58 16.74
CA VAL A 430 -15.59 -3.24 17.01
C VAL A 430 -14.99 -3.20 18.42
N ILE A 431 -13.73 -2.81 18.53
CA ILE A 431 -12.99 -2.76 19.78
C ILE A 431 -13.00 -1.33 20.30
N ARG A 432 -13.73 -1.12 21.39
CA ARG A 432 -13.94 0.20 22.00
C ARG A 432 -12.65 0.87 22.41
N GLY A 433 -12.56 2.17 22.14
CA GLY A 433 -11.43 3.01 22.55
C GLY A 433 -10.06 2.64 21.95
N LYS A 434 -10.01 1.77 20.93
CA LYS A 434 -8.77 1.37 20.25
C LYS A 434 -8.65 2.01 18.88
N ASP A 435 -7.42 2.27 18.47
CA ASP A 435 -7.05 2.81 17.16
C ASP A 435 -6.57 1.72 16.19
N HIS A 436 -6.04 2.15 15.04
CA HIS A 436 -5.55 1.30 13.95
C HIS A 436 -4.56 0.20 14.38
N ILE A 437 -3.73 0.46 15.39
CA ILE A 437 -2.65 -0.40 15.85
C ILE A 437 -2.97 -0.99 17.22
N THR A 438 -3.54 -0.21 18.13
CA THR A 438 -3.82 -0.64 19.52
C THR A 438 -4.97 -1.64 19.63
N MET A 439 -5.67 -1.92 18.52
CA MET A 439 -6.57 -3.06 18.42
C MET A 439 -5.86 -4.42 18.61
N VAL A 440 -4.56 -4.47 18.27
CA VAL A 440 -3.65 -5.60 18.54
C VAL A 440 -2.64 -5.23 19.63
N VAL A 441 -1.92 -4.12 19.48
CA VAL A 441 -0.87 -3.71 20.43
C VAL A 441 -1.51 -3.27 21.75
N GLY A 442 -1.16 -3.97 22.83
CA GLY A 442 -1.81 -3.83 24.14
C GLY A 442 -3.05 -4.71 24.32
N ARG A 443 -3.34 -5.60 23.37
CA ARG A 443 -4.39 -6.64 23.44
C ARG A 443 -3.89 -8.00 22.94
N GLN A 444 -2.58 -8.23 22.95
CA GLN A 444 -1.96 -9.36 22.24
C GLN A 444 -2.50 -10.71 22.72
N ASN A 445 -2.54 -10.96 24.03
CA ASN A 445 -3.00 -12.21 24.62
C ASN A 445 -4.48 -12.45 24.32
N THR A 446 -5.31 -11.41 24.44
CA THR A 446 -6.72 -11.48 24.10
C THR A 446 -6.93 -11.76 22.62
N PHE A 447 -6.17 -11.09 21.76
CA PHE A 447 -6.28 -11.24 20.32
C PHE A 447 -5.79 -12.62 19.85
N ALA A 448 -4.70 -13.14 20.41
CA ALA A 448 -4.22 -14.50 20.14
C ALA A 448 -5.29 -15.55 20.53
N ALA A 449 -5.89 -15.43 21.71
CA ALA A 449 -6.97 -16.31 22.14
C ALA A 449 -8.21 -16.23 21.23
N GLU A 450 -8.57 -15.01 20.77
CA GLU A 450 -9.66 -14.81 19.80
C GLU A 450 -9.37 -15.50 18.46
N LEU A 451 -8.13 -15.42 17.96
CA LEU A 451 -7.71 -16.11 16.75
C LEU A 451 -7.79 -17.63 16.89
N GLU A 452 -7.28 -18.19 18.00
CA GLU A 452 -7.37 -19.63 18.25
C GLU A 452 -8.82 -20.13 18.24
N GLN A 453 -9.74 -19.34 18.82
CA GLN A 453 -11.16 -19.69 18.83
C GLN A 453 -11.76 -19.67 17.42
N ILE A 454 -11.40 -18.67 16.61
CA ILE A 454 -11.85 -18.57 15.21
C ILE A 454 -11.40 -19.81 14.42
N TRP A 455 -10.13 -20.22 14.55
CA TRP A 455 -9.61 -21.37 13.81
C TRP A 455 -10.23 -22.69 14.29
N LYS A 456 -10.42 -22.86 15.61
CA LYS A 456 -11.12 -24.01 16.19
C LYS A 456 -12.55 -24.13 15.64
N ASN A 457 -13.28 -23.02 15.56
CA ASN A 457 -14.66 -23.01 15.06
C ASN A 457 -14.76 -23.25 13.55
N ALA A 458 -13.76 -22.81 12.78
CA ALA A 458 -13.78 -22.96 11.33
C ALA A 458 -13.61 -24.42 10.84
N LYS A 459 -13.15 -25.34 11.71
CA LYS A 459 -13.00 -26.77 11.38
C LYS A 459 -14.35 -27.53 11.27
N GLY A 460 -15.45 -26.92 11.71
CA GLY A 460 -16.77 -27.57 11.85
C GLY A 460 -17.71 -27.49 10.64
N ASN A 461 -17.28 -26.94 9.50
CA ASN A 461 -18.10 -26.78 8.30
C ASN A 461 -17.56 -27.54 7.08
#